data_AF-A0AAW9KEW6-F1
#
_entry.id   AF-A0AAW9KEW6-F1
#
_cell.length_a   1.000
_cell.length_b   1.000
_cell.length_c   1.000
_cell.angle_alpha   90.00
_cell.angle_beta   90.00
_cell.angle_gamma   90.00
#
_symmetry.space_group_name_H-M   'P 1'
#
loop_
_entity.id
_entity.type
_entity.pdbx_description
1 polymer ?
#
loop_
_entity_poly.entity_id
_entity_poly.type
_entity_poly.pdbx_seq_one_letter_code
_entity_poly.pdbx_strand_id
1 'polypeptide(L)'
;IIASLHAEIPSDIDIMEIHNVIDKAEREISKDLNLHLVIHMDPICVITDEIKETWDFVEKVLRKYPEIKSMHDFRIVGEGEIKNLIFDIVLSSADSGNKKDQEKMLSSIKSSIKKEHPQYNCVITVDYDFM
;
A
#
# COMPACT_ATOMS: atom_id res chain seq x y z
N ILE A 1 -23.14 22.97 18.77
CA ILE A 1 -22.90 22.35 17.44
C ILE A 1 -21.64 21.52 17.56
N ILE A 2 -21.64 20.30 17.03
CA ILE A 2 -20.47 19.42 17.02
C ILE A 2 -20.05 19.25 15.56
N ALA A 3 -18.77 19.38 15.28
CA ALA A 3 -18.18 19.15 13.97
C ALA A 3 -17.04 18.13 14.11
N SER A 4 -16.85 17.30 13.09
CA SER A 4 -15.75 16.35 13.01
C SER A 4 -15.02 16.53 11.68
N LEU A 5 -13.70 16.43 11.70
CA LEU A 5 -12.84 16.50 10.52
C LEU A 5 -11.91 15.29 10.47
N HIS A 6 -11.48 14.92 9.28
CA HIS A 6 -10.40 13.95 9.07
C HIS A 6 -9.15 14.69 8.62
N ALA A 7 -8.02 14.38 9.23
CA ALA A 7 -6.71 14.90 8.85
C ALA A 7 -5.84 13.74 8.36
N GLU A 8 -5.51 13.75 7.06
CA GLU A 8 -4.57 12.81 6.46
C GLU A 8 -3.14 13.19 6.87
N ILE A 9 -2.44 12.27 7.51
CA ILE A 9 -1.12 12.52 8.12
C ILE A 9 -0.11 11.50 7.59
N PRO A 10 1.06 11.92 7.11
CA PRO A 10 2.17 11.00 6.82
C PRO A 10 2.47 10.05 7.99
N SER A 11 2.48 8.74 7.73
CA SER A 11 2.71 7.71 8.74
C SER A 11 4.11 7.72 9.38
N ASP A 12 5.05 8.47 8.80
CA ASP A 12 6.44 8.59 9.23
C ASP A 12 6.71 9.80 10.15
N ILE A 13 5.71 10.64 10.40
CA ILE A 13 5.81 11.80 11.31
C ILE A 13 5.76 11.35 12.77
N ASP A 14 6.49 12.06 13.63
CA ASP A 14 6.46 11.84 15.07
C ASP A 14 5.04 12.03 15.63
N ILE A 15 4.55 11.00 16.33
CA ILE A 15 3.18 10.96 16.85
C ILE A 15 2.90 12.07 17.88
N MET A 16 3.91 12.48 18.66
CA MET A 16 3.74 13.54 19.65
C MET A 16 3.71 14.91 18.97
N GLU A 17 4.51 15.10 17.92
CA GLU A 17 4.48 16.32 17.12
C GLU A 17 3.11 16.53 16.48
N ILE A 18 2.58 15.52 15.79
CA ILE A 18 1.28 15.65 15.14
C ILE A 18 0.14 15.82 16.15
N HIS A 19 0.17 15.10 17.28
CA HIS A 19 -0.82 15.26 18.34
C HIS A 19 -0.89 16.71 18.83
N ASN A 20 0.25 17.35 19.06
CA ASN A 20 0.30 18.74 19.51
C ASN A 20 -0.27 19.71 18.46
N VAL A 21 -0.05 19.45 17.17
CA VAL A 21 -0.61 20.24 16.08
C VAL A 21 -2.14 20.10 16.04
N ILE A 22 -2.64 18.87 16.13
CA ILE A 22 -4.08 18.58 16.08
C ILE A 22 -4.81 19.18 17.29
N ASP A 23 -4.30 18.96 18.51
CA ASP A 23 -4.85 19.54 19.74
C ASP A 23 -4.94 21.07 19.67
N LYS A 24 -3.93 21.70 19.10
CA LYS A 24 -3.90 23.15 18.93
C LYS A 24 -4.98 23.60 17.94
N ALA A 25 -5.08 22.92 16.80
CA ALA A 25 -6.09 23.22 15.78
C ALA A 25 -7.52 23.03 16.31
N GLU A 26 -7.78 21.94 17.02
CA GLU A 26 -9.09 21.69 17.65
C GLU A 26 -9.48 22.83 18.59
N ARG A 27 -8.57 23.27 19.46
CA ARG A 27 -8.82 24.34 20.43
C ARG A 27 -9.05 25.70 19.76
N GLU A 28 -8.22 26.05 18.78
CA GLU A 28 -8.33 27.33 18.07
C GLU A 28 -9.64 27.41 17.29
N ILE A 29 -9.95 26.39 16.47
CA ILE A 29 -11.15 26.39 15.64
C ILE A 29 -12.42 26.27 16.49
N SER A 30 -12.41 25.44 17.56
CA SER A 30 -13.55 25.33 18.49
C SER A 30 -13.89 26.68 19.12
N LYS A 31 -12.87 27.47 19.47
CA LYS A 31 -13.05 28.80 20.07
C LYS A 31 -13.56 29.81 19.04
N ASP A 32 -12.97 29.84 17.86
CA ASP A 32 -13.30 30.83 16.81
C ASP A 32 -14.69 30.62 16.24
N LEU A 33 -15.13 29.37 16.09
CA LEU A 33 -16.44 29.01 15.54
C LEU A 33 -17.48 28.70 16.62
N ASN A 34 -17.12 28.81 17.90
CA ASN A 34 -17.97 28.53 19.06
C ASN A 34 -18.70 27.17 18.95
N LEU A 35 -17.94 26.14 18.56
CA LEU A 35 -18.41 24.76 18.39
C LEU A 35 -17.44 23.77 19.03
N HIS A 36 -17.87 22.53 19.18
CA HIS A 36 -17.00 21.46 19.63
C HIS A 36 -16.45 20.73 18.41
N LEU A 37 -15.16 20.93 18.11
CA LEU A 37 -14.46 20.28 16.99
C LEU A 37 -13.69 19.06 17.48
N VAL A 38 -13.77 17.97 16.73
CA VAL A 38 -12.92 16.79 16.89
C VAL A 38 -12.24 16.51 15.55
N ILE A 39 -10.93 16.27 15.55
CA ILE A 39 -10.17 15.93 14.36
C ILE A 39 -9.66 14.50 14.52
N HIS A 40 -10.13 13.61 13.66
CA HIS A 40 -9.61 12.26 13.55
C HIS A 40 -8.31 12.28 12.74
N MET A 41 -7.24 11.80 13.35
CA MET A 41 -5.96 11.56 12.67
C MET A 41 -6.06 10.29 11.83
N ASP A 42 -5.85 10.42 10.53
CA ASP A 42 -5.90 9.33 9.56
C ASP A 42 -4.51 9.16 8.92
N PRO A 43 -3.67 8.23 9.42
CA PRO A 43 -2.31 8.09 8.92
C PRO A 43 -2.32 7.47 7.51
N ILE A 44 -1.77 8.20 6.55
CA ILE A 44 -1.55 7.74 5.18
C ILE A 44 -0.11 7.27 5.00
N CYS A 45 0.05 6.18 4.24
CA CYS A 45 1.37 5.65 3.94
C CYS A 45 2.11 6.65 3.04
N VAL A 46 3.31 7.07 3.45
CA VAL A 46 4.15 7.94 2.61
C VAL A 46 4.66 7.12 1.45
N ILE A 47 4.28 7.51 0.23
CA ILE A 47 4.86 6.95 -0.99
C ILE A 47 6.29 7.47 -1.09
N THR A 48 7.24 6.70 -0.56
CA THR A 48 8.67 7.00 -0.68
C THR A 48 9.13 6.69 -2.11
N ASP A 49 10.26 7.29 -2.52
CA ASP A 49 10.90 6.96 -3.80
C ASP A 49 11.17 5.45 -3.90
N GLU A 50 11.52 4.79 -2.79
CA GLU A 50 11.68 3.34 -2.73
C GLU A 50 10.39 2.58 -3.10
N ILE A 51 9.23 2.99 -2.57
CA ILE A 51 7.95 2.35 -2.90
C ILE A 51 7.66 2.50 -4.38
N LYS A 52 7.89 3.69 -4.94
CA LYS A 52 7.64 3.96 -6.36
C LYS A 52 8.58 3.21 -7.28
N GLU A 53 9.88 3.20 -6.99
CA GLU A 53 10.88 2.45 -7.76
C GLU A 53 10.58 0.94 -7.71
N THR A 54 10.22 0.43 -6.53
CA THR A 54 9.87 -0.99 -6.37
C THR A 54 8.56 -1.32 -7.07
N TRP A 55 7.57 -0.43 -7.02
CA TRP A 55 6.32 -0.57 -7.79
C TRP A 55 6.62 -0.68 -9.28
N ASP A 56 7.35 0.28 -9.86
CA ASP A 56 7.67 0.31 -11.29
C ASP A 56 8.46 -0.93 -11.71
N PHE A 57 9.34 -1.41 -10.84
CA PHE A 57 10.08 -2.65 -11.05
C PHE A 57 9.16 -3.87 -11.08
N VAL A 58 8.31 -4.05 -10.06
CA VAL A 58 7.38 -5.17 -9.98
C VAL A 58 6.40 -5.14 -11.15
N GLU A 59 5.86 -3.98 -11.51
CA GLU A 59 4.97 -3.82 -12.65
C GLU A 59 5.64 -4.26 -13.96
N LYS A 60 6.92 -3.93 -14.18
CA LYS A 60 7.68 -4.40 -15.36
C LYS A 60 7.85 -5.92 -15.39
N VAL A 61 8.02 -6.56 -14.23
CA VAL A 61 8.07 -8.03 -14.14
C VAL A 61 6.71 -8.63 -14.48
N LEU A 62 5.63 -8.07 -13.92
CA LEU A 62 4.26 -8.54 -14.13
C LEU A 62 3.81 -8.38 -15.59
N ARG A 63 4.23 -7.31 -16.29
CA ARG A 63 3.92 -7.10 -17.72
C ARG A 63 4.41 -8.22 -18.66
N LYS A 64 5.29 -9.12 -18.20
CA LYS A 64 5.73 -10.30 -18.96
C LYS A 64 4.66 -11.40 -19.00
N TYR A 65 3.63 -11.30 -18.15
CA TYR A 65 2.57 -12.28 -17.97
C TYR A 65 1.25 -11.68 -18.50
N PRO A 66 0.81 -12.02 -19.71
CA PRO A 66 -0.41 -11.46 -20.31
C PRO A 66 -1.69 -11.78 -19.53
N GLU A 67 -1.68 -12.84 -18.71
CA GLU A 67 -2.79 -13.23 -17.85
C GLU A 67 -3.07 -12.23 -16.70
N ILE A 68 -2.09 -11.38 -16.36
CA ILE A 68 -2.21 -10.36 -15.31
C ILE A 68 -2.76 -9.06 -15.90
N LYS A 69 -3.96 -8.68 -15.47
CA LYS A 69 -4.64 -7.46 -15.91
C LYS A 69 -4.08 -6.22 -15.20
N SER A 70 -3.85 -6.31 -13.91
CA SER A 70 -3.44 -5.17 -13.08
C SER A 70 -2.90 -5.60 -11.72
N MET A 71 -2.11 -4.72 -11.09
CA MET A 71 -1.64 -4.84 -9.71
C MET A 71 -2.21 -3.70 -8.88
N HIS A 72 -2.66 -4.00 -7.66
CA HIS A 72 -3.18 -3.00 -6.72
C HIS A 72 -2.68 -3.29 -5.29
N ASP A 73 -2.96 -2.37 -4.36
CA ASP A 73 -2.69 -2.53 -2.92
C ASP A 73 -1.24 -2.88 -2.54
N PHE A 74 -0.28 -2.30 -3.27
CA PHE A 74 1.15 -2.52 -3.03
C PHE A 74 1.63 -1.87 -1.74
N ARG A 75 2.27 -2.68 -0.89
CA ARG A 75 2.82 -2.28 0.40
C ARG A 75 4.18 -2.92 0.59
N ILE A 76 5.08 -2.15 1.19
CA ILE A 76 6.39 -2.64 1.64
C ILE A 76 6.36 -2.70 3.16
N VAL A 77 6.54 -3.89 3.72
CA VAL A 77 6.50 -4.13 5.16
C VAL A 77 7.80 -4.74 5.63
N GLY A 78 8.46 -4.10 6.58
CA GLY A 78 9.67 -4.61 7.23
C GLY A 78 10.69 -3.50 7.47
N GLU A 79 11.46 -3.66 8.54
CA GLU A 79 12.57 -2.78 8.91
C GLU A 79 13.90 -3.52 8.72
N GLY A 80 14.93 -2.82 8.24
CA GLY A 80 16.27 -3.38 8.01
C GLY A 80 16.51 -3.90 6.59
N GLU A 81 17.38 -4.90 6.46
CA GLU A 81 17.85 -5.42 5.16
C GLU A 81 16.86 -6.37 4.46
N ILE A 82 15.85 -6.88 5.15
CA ILE A 82 14.86 -7.82 4.58
C ILE A 82 13.48 -7.18 4.64
N LYS A 83 12.85 -7.00 3.48
CA LYS A 83 11.53 -6.37 3.35
C LYS A 83 10.55 -7.30 2.65
N ASN A 84 9.28 -7.23 3.04
CA ASN A 84 8.20 -7.97 2.39
C ASN A 84 7.42 -7.04 1.46
N LEU A 85 7.31 -7.45 0.20
CA LEU A 85 6.45 -6.81 -0.79
C LEU A 85 5.11 -7.52 -0.77
N ILE A 86 4.06 -6.82 -0.40
CA ILE A 86 2.69 -7.33 -0.33
C ILE A 86 1.90 -6.61 -1.39
N PHE A 87 1.28 -7.34 -2.31
CA PHE A 87 0.48 -6.75 -3.37
C PHE A 87 -0.50 -7.76 -3.95
N ASP A 88 -1.55 -7.23 -4.56
CA ASP A 88 -2.61 -8.01 -5.14
C ASP A 88 -2.54 -7.92 -6.66
N ILE A 89 -2.70 -9.06 -7.33
CA ILE A 89 -2.76 -9.14 -8.79
C ILE A 89 -4.15 -9.57 -9.23
N VAL A 90 -4.66 -8.95 -10.27
CA VAL A 90 -5.94 -9.29 -10.88
C VAL A 90 -5.69 -10.13 -12.12
N LEU A 91 -6.23 -11.35 -12.15
CA LEU A 91 -6.22 -12.21 -13.33
C LEU A 91 -7.54 -12.13 -14.09
N SER A 92 -7.47 -12.24 -15.42
CA SER A 92 -8.69 -12.47 -16.20
C SER A 92 -9.23 -13.86 -15.92
N SER A 93 -10.52 -13.97 -15.63
CA SER A 93 -11.20 -15.24 -15.36
C SER A 93 -11.15 -16.21 -16.56
N ALA A 94 -10.99 -15.68 -17.78
CA ALA A 94 -10.78 -16.48 -19.00
C ALA A 94 -9.39 -17.13 -19.08
N ASP A 95 -8.37 -16.49 -18.51
CA ASP A 95 -6.96 -16.92 -18.56
C ASP A 95 -6.47 -17.49 -17.22
N SER A 96 -7.38 -17.75 -16.28
CA SER A 96 -7.07 -18.25 -14.94
C SER A 96 -6.33 -19.60 -14.92
N GLY A 97 -6.30 -20.35 -16.03
CA GLY A 97 -5.61 -21.64 -16.13
C GLY A 97 -6.01 -22.64 -15.03
N ASN A 98 -5.26 -23.73 -14.90
CA ASN A 98 -5.39 -24.61 -13.74
C ASN A 98 -4.61 -24.04 -12.55
N LYS A 99 -5.04 -24.33 -11.32
CA LYS A 99 -4.38 -23.89 -10.07
C LYS A 99 -2.86 -24.15 -10.05
N LYS A 100 -2.40 -25.24 -10.68
CA LYS A 100 -0.97 -25.57 -10.81
C LYS A 100 -0.19 -24.60 -11.70
N ASP A 101 -0.80 -24.08 -12.76
CA ASP A 101 -0.14 -23.16 -13.67
C ASP A 101 -0.03 -21.77 -13.04
N GLN A 102 -1.05 -21.36 -12.28
CA GLN A 102 -0.99 -20.17 -11.43
C GLN A 102 0.11 -20.27 -10.38
N GLU A 103 0.21 -21.39 -9.67
CA GLU A 103 1.29 -21.61 -8.68
C GLU A 103 2.68 -21.52 -9.32
N LYS A 104 2.85 -22.03 -10.55
CA LYS A 104 4.11 -21.90 -11.30
C LYS A 104 4.39 -20.46 -11.71
N MET A 105 3.38 -19.73 -12.19
CA MET A 105 3.48 -18.32 -12.55
C MET A 105 3.92 -17.49 -11.33
N LEU A 106 3.19 -17.61 -10.21
CA LEU A 106 3.51 -16.94 -8.95
C LEU A 106 4.92 -17.29 -8.47
N SER A 107 5.31 -18.56 -8.52
CA SER A 107 6.66 -18.99 -8.13
C SER A 107 7.74 -18.37 -9.03
N SER A 108 7.46 -18.24 -10.34
CA SER A 108 8.38 -17.62 -11.30
C SER A 108 8.53 -16.12 -11.08
N ILE A 109 7.43 -15.42 -10.75
CA ILE A 109 7.44 -13.99 -10.38
C ILE A 109 8.26 -13.80 -9.11
N LYS A 110 7.96 -14.57 -8.05
CA LYS A 110 8.69 -14.51 -6.77
C LYS A 110 10.18 -14.77 -6.97
N SER A 111 10.55 -15.75 -7.79
CA SER A 111 11.94 -16.07 -8.08
C SER A 111 12.65 -14.99 -8.89
N SER A 112 11.97 -14.38 -9.87
CA SER A 112 12.53 -13.28 -10.66
C SER A 112 12.84 -12.07 -9.79
N ILE A 113 11.88 -11.66 -8.96
CA ILE A 113 12.06 -10.53 -8.04
C ILE A 113 13.18 -10.84 -7.04
N LYS A 114 13.20 -12.04 -6.46
CA LYS A 114 14.23 -12.43 -5.48
C LYS A 114 15.63 -12.59 -6.07
N LYS A 115 15.75 -12.83 -7.39
CA LYS A 115 17.04 -12.91 -8.09
C LYS A 115 17.65 -11.53 -8.32
N GLU A 116 16.82 -10.53 -8.59
CA GLU A 116 17.25 -9.15 -8.82
C GLU A 116 17.41 -8.39 -7.49
N HIS A 117 16.53 -8.66 -6.53
CA HIS A 117 16.50 -8.08 -5.20
C HIS A 117 16.37 -9.17 -4.12
N PRO A 118 17.49 -9.77 -3.66
CA PRO A 118 17.47 -10.83 -2.65
C PRO A 118 16.87 -10.39 -1.29
N GLN A 119 16.86 -9.10 -1.01
CA GLN A 119 16.23 -8.49 0.16
C GLN A 119 14.69 -8.59 0.18
N TYR A 120 14.05 -8.76 -0.98
CA TYR A 120 12.59 -8.70 -1.10
C TYR A 120 11.95 -10.08 -1.06
N ASN A 121 11.00 -10.25 -0.14
CA ASN A 121 10.11 -11.40 -0.08
C ASN A 121 8.73 -11.00 -0.58
N CYS A 122 8.23 -11.68 -1.61
CA CYS A 122 6.94 -11.35 -2.22
C CYS A 122 5.80 -12.19 -1.65
N VAL A 123 4.79 -11.52 -1.11
CA VAL A 123 3.49 -12.07 -0.72
C VAL A 123 2.48 -11.54 -1.74
N ILE A 124 1.93 -12.44 -2.55
CA ILE A 124 1.08 -12.08 -3.68
C ILE A 124 -0.30 -12.69 -3.44
N THR A 125 -1.33 -11.85 -3.40
CA THR A 125 -2.74 -12.29 -3.42
C THR A 125 -3.23 -12.29 -4.86
N VAL A 126 -4.02 -13.29 -5.22
CA VAL A 126 -4.62 -13.39 -6.55
C VAL A 126 -6.11 -13.10 -6.43
N ASP A 127 -6.51 -12.02 -7.08
CA ASP A 127 -7.91 -11.66 -7.29
C ASP A 127 -8.33 -11.99 -8.72
N TYR A 128 -9.62 -12.22 -8.90
CA TYR A 128 -10.22 -12.52 -10.19
C TYR A 128 -11.10 -11.39 -10.64
N ASP A 129 -10.95 -10.99 -11.90
CA ASP A 129 -11.89 -10.10 -12.56
C ASP A 129 -13.21 -10.86 -12.77
N PHE A 130 -14.19 -10.60 -11.92
CA PHE A 130 -15.58 -11.06 -12.07
C PHE A 130 -16.33 -10.09 -13.01
N MET A 131 -15.93 -10.03 -14.28
CA MET A 131 -16.72 -9.38 -15.34
C MET A 131 -17.25 -10.42 -16.32
#